data_AF-A0A6A3T7S1-F1
#
_entry.id   AF-A0A6A3T7S1-F1
#
_cell.length_a   1.000
_cell.length_b   1.000
_cell.length_c   1.000
_cell.angle_alpha   90.00
_cell.angle_beta   90.00
_cell.angle_gamma   90.00
#
_symmetry.space_group_name_H-M   'P 1'
#
loop_
_entity.id
_entity.type
_entity.pdbx_description
1 polymer ?
#
loop_
_entity_poly.entity_id
_entity_poly.type
_entity_poly.pdbx_seq_one_letter_code
_entity_poly.pdbx_strand_id
1 'polypeptide(L)'
;MQDAKITIDVDEYAGVFNTSLVDVVIAWCQGAKFSQICKMSDAFEGTIIRCLRRLEELLRQLTLAAHSIGDVELEKKFDEVPD
;
A
#
# COMPACT_ATOMS: atom_id res chain seq x y z
N MET A 1 -5.80 -22.73 5.08
CA MET A 1 -6.99 -21.82 5.15
C MET A 1 -8.31 -22.59 5.00
N GLN A 2 -8.38 -23.62 4.14
CA GLN A 2 -9.48 -24.60 4.17
C GLN A 2 -9.52 -25.43 5.48
N ASP A 3 -8.39 -25.56 6.17
CA ASP A 3 -8.25 -26.34 7.42
C ASP A 3 -8.98 -25.72 8.63
N ALA A 4 -9.39 -24.45 8.54
CA ALA A 4 -10.10 -23.74 9.61
C ALA A 4 -11.64 -23.81 9.51
N LYS A 5 -12.18 -24.55 8.52
CA LYS A 5 -13.63 -24.61 8.17
C LYS A 5 -14.27 -23.25 7.84
N ILE A 6 -13.46 -22.28 7.41
CA ILE A 6 -13.96 -21.00 6.90
C ILE A 6 -14.13 -21.15 5.38
N THR A 7 -15.36 -20.99 4.89
CA THR A 7 -15.65 -21.01 3.46
C THR A 7 -15.29 -19.66 2.86
N ILE A 8 -14.06 -19.52 2.37
CA ILE A 8 -13.59 -18.36 1.60
C ILE A 8 -13.35 -18.83 0.17
N ASP A 9 -13.96 -18.14 -0.78
CA ASP A 9 -13.61 -18.30 -2.19
C ASP A 9 -12.29 -17.56 -2.46
N VAL A 10 -11.30 -18.28 -3.01
CA VAL A 10 -9.94 -17.78 -3.18
C VAL A 10 -9.89 -16.70 -4.26
N ASP A 11 -10.67 -16.88 -5.33
CA ASP A 11 -10.69 -15.96 -6.46
C ASP A 11 -11.42 -14.66 -6.08
N GLU A 12 -12.50 -14.76 -5.31
CA GLU A 12 -13.18 -13.62 -4.71
C GLU A 12 -12.24 -12.85 -3.76
N TYR A 13 -11.54 -13.56 -2.87
CA TYR A 13 -10.57 -12.94 -1.96
C TYR A 13 -9.43 -12.25 -2.71
N ALA A 14 -8.89 -12.87 -3.76
CA ALA A 14 -7.86 -12.25 -4.58
C ALA A 14 -8.40 -11.01 -5.32
N GLY A 15 -9.66 -11.05 -5.76
CA GLY A 15 -10.31 -9.97 -6.51
C GLY A 15 -10.54 -8.67 -5.71
N VAL A 16 -10.50 -8.71 -4.37
CA VAL A 16 -10.66 -7.49 -3.55
C VAL A 16 -9.45 -6.56 -3.59
N PHE A 17 -8.28 -7.06 -3.99
CA PHE A 17 -7.06 -6.26 -4.06
C PHE A 17 -7.04 -5.43 -5.35
N ASN A 18 -7.33 -4.14 -5.23
CA ASN A 18 -7.26 -3.23 -6.35
C ASN A 18 -5.80 -2.81 -6.64
N THR A 19 -5.28 -3.23 -7.79
CA THR A 19 -3.91 -2.93 -8.25
C THR A 19 -3.82 -1.73 -9.20
N SER A 20 -4.93 -1.04 -9.48
CA SER A 20 -4.98 0.03 -10.49
C SER A 20 -4.17 1.29 -10.17
N LEU A 21 -3.75 1.45 -8.91
CA LEU A 21 -2.95 2.59 -8.45
C LEU A 21 -1.48 2.24 -8.18
N VAL A 22 -1.04 1.00 -8.47
CA VAL A 22 0.34 0.56 -8.19
C VAL A 22 1.34 1.45 -8.94
N ASP A 23 1.15 1.66 -10.24
CA ASP A 23 2.05 2.48 -11.05
C ASP A 23 2.03 3.97 -10.63
N VAL A 24 0.87 4.46 -10.19
CA VAL A 24 0.69 5.83 -9.65
C VAL A 24 1.54 6.01 -8.39
N VAL A 25 1.50 5.05 -7.47
CA VAL A 25 2.28 5.08 -6.22
C VAL A 25 3.78 4.98 -6.51
N ILE A 26 4.20 4.09 -7.42
CA ILE A 26 5.61 3.95 -7.80
C ILE A 26 6.15 5.26 -8.37
N ALA A 27 5.44 5.89 -9.30
CA ALA A 27 5.86 7.17 -9.88
C ALA A 27 5.92 8.29 -8.82
N TRP A 28 4.98 8.30 -7.87
CA TRP A 28 5.01 9.24 -6.75
C TRP A 28 6.28 9.08 -5.89
N CYS A 29 6.62 7.84 -5.50
CA CYS A 29 7.83 7.54 -4.73
C CYS A 29 9.13 7.88 -5.49
N GLN A 30 9.08 7.90 -6.82
CA GLN A 30 10.21 8.31 -7.68
C GLN A 30 10.29 9.83 -7.91
N GLY A 31 9.42 10.62 -7.26
CA GLY A 31 9.45 12.08 -7.30
C GLY A 31 8.61 12.71 -8.42
N ALA A 32 7.69 11.97 -9.04
CA ALA A 32 6.76 12.55 -9.99
C ALA A 32 5.86 13.61 -9.32
N LYS A 33 5.56 14.68 -10.05
CA LYS A 33 4.64 15.73 -9.55
C LYS A 33 3.22 15.18 -9.45
N PHE A 34 2.44 15.72 -8.52
CA PHE A 34 1.04 15.33 -8.34
C PHE A 34 0.23 15.41 -9.65
N SER A 35 0.44 16.48 -10.43
CA SER A 35 -0.22 16.66 -11.74
C SER A 35 0.18 15.64 -12.81
N GLN A 36 1.31 14.95 -12.66
CA GLN A 36 1.73 13.88 -13.57
C GLN A 36 1.04 12.57 -13.16
N ILE A 37 1.04 12.24 -11.88
CA ILE A 37 0.41 10.99 -11.40
C ILE A 37 -1.11 11.01 -11.55
N CYS A 38 -1.77 12.17 -11.47
CA CYS A 38 -3.20 12.30 -11.78
C CYS A 38 -3.53 12.00 -13.24
N LYS A 39 -2.56 12.10 -14.16
CA LYS A 39 -2.75 11.77 -15.58
C LYS A 39 -2.46 10.31 -15.90
N MET A 40 -1.92 9.56 -14.94
CA MET A 40 -1.60 8.14 -15.08
C MET A 40 -2.80 7.23 -14.72
N SER A 41 -3.89 7.80 -14.21
CA SER A 41 -5.06 7.07 -13.75
C SER A 41 -6.34 7.87 -13.99
N ASP A 42 -7.43 7.19 -14.30
CA ASP A 42 -8.77 7.78 -14.42
C ASP A 42 -9.44 7.99 -13.03
N ALA A 43 -8.75 7.63 -11.95
CA ALA A 43 -9.24 7.86 -10.60
C ALA A 43 -9.26 9.35 -10.26
N PHE A 44 -10.32 9.79 -9.57
CA PHE A 44 -10.38 11.13 -9.01
C PHE A 44 -9.17 11.42 -8.10
N GLU A 45 -8.67 12.65 -8.14
CA GLU A 45 -7.49 13.09 -7.38
C GLU A 45 -7.67 12.86 -5.88
N GLY A 46 -8.90 13.04 -5.37
CA GLY A 46 -9.23 12.73 -3.98
C GLY A 46 -9.06 11.25 -3.62
N THR A 47 -9.29 10.33 -4.56
CA THR A 47 -9.03 8.90 -4.37
C THR A 47 -7.53 8.63 -4.30
N ILE A 48 -6.74 9.27 -5.17
CA ILE A 48 -5.27 9.16 -5.16
C ILE A 48 -4.70 9.66 -3.83
N ILE A 49 -5.11 10.87 -3.38
CA ILE A 49 -4.66 11.44 -2.10
C ILE A 49 -5.03 10.53 -0.93
N ARG A 50 -6.27 10.01 -0.89
CA ARG A 50 -6.69 9.08 0.16
C ARG A 50 -5.88 7.78 0.12
N CYS A 51 -5.57 7.26 -1.06
CA CYS A 51 -4.75 6.06 -1.21
C CYS A 51 -3.34 6.28 -0.66
N LEU A 52 -2.68 7.37 -1.03
CA LEU A 52 -1.34 7.71 -0.56
C LEU A 52 -1.29 7.86 0.97
N ARG A 53 -2.23 8.59 1.57
CA ARG A 53 -2.29 8.75 3.04
C ARG A 53 -2.58 7.45 3.78
N ARG A 54 -3.44 6.59 3.22
CA ARG A 54 -3.72 5.27 3.81
C ARG A 54 -2.51 4.35 3.73
N LEU A 55 -1.74 4.44 2.64
CA LEU A 55 -0.51 3.67 2.47
C LEU A 55 0.59 4.14 3.44
N GLU A 56 0.75 5.45 3.61
CA GLU A 56 1.66 6.05 4.60
C GLU A 56 1.37 5.55 6.03
N GLU A 57 0.10 5.58 6.42
CA GLU A 57 -0.32 5.06 7.73
C GLU A 57 -0.09 3.55 7.88
N LEU A 58 -0.35 2.77 6.82
CA LEU A 58 -0.05 1.34 6.81
C LEU A 58 1.45 1.08 6.98
N LEU A 59 2.31 1.87 6.34
CA LEU A 59 3.77 1.72 6.47
C LEU A 59 4.23 1.99 7.91
N ARG A 60 3.69 3.02 8.58
CA ARG A 60 3.95 3.25 10.02
C ARG A 60 3.55 2.07 10.89
N GLN A 61 2.39 1.47 10.62
CA GLN A 61 1.92 0.28 11.34
C GLN A 61 2.81 -0.93 11.09
N LEU A 62 3.34 -1.08 9.87
CA LEU A 62 4.28 -2.14 9.51
C LEU A 62 5.65 -1.94 10.18
N THR A 63 6.16 -0.71 10.31
CA THR A 63 7.36 -0.41 11.12
C THR A 63 7.17 -0.91 12.55
N LEU A 64 6.06 -0.54 13.21
CA LEU A 64 5.77 -0.95 14.58
C LEU A 64 5.63 -2.47 14.73
N ALA A 65 5.01 -3.13 13.74
CA ALA A 65 4.89 -4.59 13.71
C ALA A 65 6.25 -5.27 13.56
N ALA A 66 7.11 -4.79 12.65
CA ALA A 66 8.46 -5.29 12.43
C ALA A 66 9.33 -5.16 13.70
N HIS A 67 9.27 -3.99 14.35
CA HIS A 67 9.89 -3.76 15.65
C HIS A 67 9.42 -4.78 16.70
N SER A 68 8.12 -5.01 16.79
CA SER A 68 7.51 -5.90 17.79
C SER A 68 7.92 -7.37 17.64
N ILE A 69 8.23 -7.82 16.42
CA ILE A 69 8.72 -9.18 16.15
C ILE A 69 10.25 -9.28 16.16
N GLY A 70 10.96 -8.18 16.37
CA GLY A 70 12.42 -8.11 16.39
C GLY A 70 13.09 -8.14 15.02
N ASP A 71 12.35 -7.88 13.94
CA ASP A 71 12.89 -7.83 12.57
C ASP A 71 13.41 -6.41 12.24
N VAL A 72 14.65 -6.16 12.65
CA VAL A 72 15.32 -4.87 12.53
C VAL A 72 15.60 -4.47 11.07
N GLU A 73 15.81 -5.44 10.18
CA GLU A 73 16.02 -5.15 8.76
C GLU A 73 14.72 -4.65 8.11
N LEU A 74 13.61 -5.28 8.46
CA LEU A 74 12.29 -4.90 7.95
C LEU A 74 11.81 -3.56 8.54
N GLU A 75 12.07 -3.31 9.83
CA GLU A 75 11.80 -2.03 10.49
C GLU A 75 12.49 -0.87 9.76
N LYS A 76 13.81 -0.99 9.53
CA LYS A 76 14.58 0.03 8.80
C LYS A 76 14.05 0.28 7.40
N LYS A 77 13.64 -0.78 6.70
CA LYS A 77 13.11 -0.67 5.33
C LYS A 77 11.80 0.11 5.28
N PHE A 78 10.97 0.02 6.32
CA PHE A 78 9.73 0.80 6.41
C PHE A 78 9.94 2.23 6.93
N ASP A 79 11.01 2.47 7.70
CA ASP A 79 11.41 3.81 8.16
C ASP A 79 12.03 4.71 7.07
N GLU A 80 12.48 4.13 5.95
CA GLU A 80 13.01 4.92 4.82
C GLU A 80 11.94 5.72 4.06
N VAL A 81 10.66 5.58 4.45
CA VAL A 81 9.53 6.30 3.85
C VAL A 81 9.56 7.76 4.36
N PRO A 82 9.81 8.75 3.49
CA PRO A 82 9.82 10.16 3.90
C PRO A 82 8.43 10.64 4.33
N ASP A 83 8.38 11.55 5.32
CA ASP A 83 7.18 12.31 5.70
C ASP A 83 6.57 13.11 4.53
#